data_AF-A0A7T2RZ29-F1
#
_entry.id   AF-A0A7T2RZ29-F1
#
_cell.length_a   1.000
_cell.length_b   1.000
_cell.length_c   1.000
_cell.angle_alpha   90.00
_cell.angle_beta   90.00
_cell.angle_gamma   90.00
#
_symmetry.space_group_name_H-M   'P 1'
#
loop_
_entity.id
_entity.type
_entity.pdbx_description
1 polymer ?
#
loop_
_entity_poly.entity_id
_entity_poly.type
_entity_poly.pdbx_seq_one_letter_code
_entity_poly.pdbx_strand_id
1 'polypeptide(L)'
;MCAGHPGAGQPGGDPARPHGRHHLPERRRDAVRPEAPARLPLTFTQENRHDHRFEDVLRINLRGTFLGCQVFGARMAAAGYGRLVNIASLAGQNGGTASGAHYASSKAGILTLTKIFARELAARGVTVNAMAPGPLDLPSVRAAVPAEKLEKLVALIPVQKLGKPGFIAQQVVQLASPDADSCTGAAWDVNGGIFMR
;
A
#
# COMPACT_ATOMS: atom_id res chain seq x y z
N MET A 1 -26.23 46.64 -31.83
CA MET A 1 -27.38 46.43 -30.91
C MET A 1 -26.78 46.42 -29.50
N CYS A 2 -26.50 47.58 -28.90
CA CYS A 2 -27.44 48.50 -28.22
C CYS A 2 -27.97 47.84 -26.93
N ALA A 3 -27.42 48.16 -25.75
CA ALA A 3 -27.78 49.28 -24.84
C ALA A 3 -28.90 48.86 -23.85
N GLY A 4 -28.99 49.32 -22.58
CA GLY A 4 -28.17 50.24 -21.78
C GLY A 4 -28.72 50.37 -20.33
N HIS A 5 -28.03 51.11 -19.45
CA HIS A 5 -28.48 51.61 -18.11
C HIS A 5 -29.66 52.63 -18.21
N PRO A 6 -30.28 53.18 -17.11
CA PRO A 6 -29.89 53.24 -15.68
C PRO A 6 -31.01 52.69 -14.72
N GLY A 7 -31.20 53.05 -13.42
CA GLY A 7 -30.63 54.13 -12.60
C GLY A 7 -30.96 54.11 -11.08
N ALA A 8 -30.97 55.29 -10.44
CA ALA A 8 -30.96 55.55 -8.98
C ALA A 8 -32.33 55.66 -8.27
N GLY A 9 -32.34 55.51 -6.93
CA GLY A 9 -33.49 55.85 -6.06
C GLY A 9 -33.29 55.58 -4.55
N GLN A 10 -32.93 56.62 -3.78
CA GLN A 10 -33.15 56.79 -2.33
C GLN A 10 -34.29 57.85 -2.16
N PRO A 11 -35.01 58.03 -1.02
CA PRO A 11 -34.49 58.00 0.37
C PRO A 11 -35.44 57.60 1.54
N GLY A 12 -34.89 57.57 2.77
CA GLY A 12 -35.47 58.17 3.99
C GLY A 12 -36.64 57.49 4.74
N GLY A 13 -36.45 57.24 6.05
CA GLY A 13 -37.56 56.95 6.99
C GLY A 13 -37.16 56.27 8.31
N ASP A 14 -37.06 57.05 9.39
CA ASP A 14 -37.11 56.63 10.81
C ASP A 14 -38.29 57.41 11.42
N PRO A 15 -39.23 56.81 12.20
CA PRO A 15 -38.95 56.53 13.62
C PRO A 15 -39.72 55.38 14.32
N ALA A 16 -39.24 55.09 15.55
CA ALA A 16 -40.01 54.74 16.77
C ALA A 16 -40.33 53.28 17.16
N ARG A 17 -39.52 52.80 18.14
CA ARG A 17 -39.93 52.19 19.45
C ARG A 17 -40.65 50.82 19.49
N PRO A 18 -40.70 50.12 20.66
CA PRO A 18 -39.63 49.89 21.64
C PRO A 18 -39.63 48.41 22.16
N HIS A 19 -39.00 48.16 23.32
CA HIS A 19 -39.02 46.94 24.16
C HIS A 19 -37.95 45.85 23.89
N GLY A 20 -37.56 45.14 24.95
CA GLY A 20 -36.77 43.91 24.87
C GLY A 20 -35.32 43.95 25.36
N ARG A 21 -35.03 44.49 26.56
CA ARG A 21 -33.77 44.15 27.26
C ARG A 21 -33.82 42.70 27.78
N HIS A 22 -33.66 41.73 26.88
CA HIS A 22 -33.38 40.36 27.29
C HIS A 22 -31.88 40.20 27.55
N HIS A 23 -31.52 40.10 28.84
CA HIS A 23 -30.22 39.56 29.24
C HIS A 23 -30.15 38.09 28.81
N LEU A 24 -29.47 37.83 27.70
CA LEU A 24 -28.96 36.49 27.41
C LEU A 24 -27.72 36.27 28.29
N PRO A 25 -27.66 35.19 29.09
CA PRO A 25 -26.44 34.85 29.81
C PRO A 25 -25.36 34.45 28.80
N GLU A 26 -24.14 34.97 28.98
CA GLU A 26 -23.00 34.54 28.18
C GLU A 26 -22.76 33.05 28.41
N ARG A 27 -23.08 32.23 27.41
CA ARG A 27 -22.62 30.84 27.38
C ARG A 27 -21.11 30.88 27.25
N ARG A 28 -20.41 30.64 28.37
CA ARG A 28 -18.99 30.27 28.35
C ARG A 28 -18.82 29.16 27.33
N ARG A 29 -18.14 29.48 26.23
CA ARG A 29 -17.64 28.46 25.32
C ARG A 29 -16.45 27.85 26.01
N ASP A 30 -16.70 26.82 26.80
CA ASP A 30 -15.63 25.94 27.30
C ASP A 30 -15.04 25.24 26.08
N ALA A 31 -14.04 25.90 25.50
CA ALA A 31 -13.31 25.42 24.35
C ALA A 31 -12.52 24.19 24.82
N VAL A 32 -13.11 23.02 24.58
CA VAL A 32 -12.41 21.74 24.64
C VAL A 32 -11.19 21.89 23.74
N ARG A 33 -10.02 22.09 24.35
CA ARG A 33 -8.76 22.03 23.62
C ARG A 33 -8.71 20.62 23.02
N PRO A 34 -8.59 20.45 21.69
CA PRO A 34 -8.31 19.13 21.16
C PRO A 34 -7.00 18.68 21.80
N GLU A 35 -7.05 17.59 22.57
CA GLU A 35 -5.84 16.98 23.08
C GLU A 35 -4.95 16.67 21.87
N ALA A 36 -3.74 17.23 21.87
CA ALA A 36 -2.79 16.93 20.81
C ALA A 36 -2.58 15.41 20.80
N PRO A 37 -2.79 14.72 19.65
CA PRO A 37 -2.70 13.27 19.62
C PRO A 37 -1.35 12.85 20.17
N ALA A 38 -1.38 11.93 21.14
CA ALA A 38 -0.19 11.48 21.84
C ALA A 38 0.90 11.14 20.82
N ARG A 39 1.99 11.90 20.83
CA ARG A 39 3.07 11.72 19.85
C ARG A 39 3.65 10.34 20.07
N LEU A 40 3.32 9.40 19.17
CA LEU A 40 3.99 8.11 19.08
C LEU A 40 5.50 8.38 19.07
N PRO A 41 6.28 7.72 19.95
CA PRO A 41 7.70 8.00 20.05
C PRO A 41 8.39 7.74 18.71
N LEU A 42 9.11 8.74 18.21
CA LEU A 42 9.79 8.70 16.91
C LEU A 42 11.03 7.77 16.89
N THR A 43 11.23 6.94 17.91
CA THR A 43 12.40 6.05 18.06
C THR A 43 12.61 5.17 16.83
N PHE A 44 11.53 4.60 16.27
CA PHE A 44 11.57 3.75 15.08
C PHE A 44 12.15 4.43 13.82
N THR A 45 12.04 5.77 13.69
CA THR A 45 12.63 6.51 12.55
C THR A 45 13.99 7.14 12.86
N GLN A 46 14.40 7.17 14.13
CA GLN A 46 15.64 7.85 14.56
C GLN A 46 16.81 6.89 14.82
N GLU A 47 16.57 5.71 15.39
CA GLU A 47 17.64 4.78 15.81
C GLU A 47 18.45 4.18 14.64
N ASN A 48 17.94 4.29 13.41
CA ASN A 48 18.42 3.48 12.28
C ASN A 48 19.00 4.30 11.10
N ARG A 49 19.32 5.60 11.28
CA ARG A 49 19.74 6.51 10.18
C ARG A 49 21.06 6.15 9.47
N HIS A 50 21.82 5.21 10.04
CA HIS A 50 23.09 4.69 9.51
C HIS A 50 23.05 3.15 9.33
N ASP A 51 21.87 2.53 9.40
CA ASP A 51 21.72 1.09 9.22
C ASP A 51 21.70 0.72 7.73
N HIS A 52 22.89 0.43 7.21
CA HIS A 52 23.11 -0.03 5.82
C HIS A 52 22.21 -1.18 5.36
N ARG A 53 21.58 -1.92 6.29
CA ARG A 53 20.56 -2.93 5.94
C ARG A 53 19.36 -2.32 5.20
N PHE A 54 19.04 -1.04 5.39
CA PHE A 54 17.98 -0.39 4.63
C PHE A 54 18.36 -0.29 3.15
N GLU A 55 19.50 0.32 2.85
CA GLU A 55 20.03 0.47 1.50
C GLU A 55 20.25 -0.89 0.83
N ASP A 56 20.82 -1.87 1.55
CA ASP A 56 21.06 -3.21 0.99
C ASP A 56 19.77 -3.97 0.67
N VAL A 57 18.77 -3.94 1.56
CA VAL A 57 17.49 -4.63 1.29
C VAL A 57 16.72 -3.94 0.15
N LEU A 58 16.77 -2.61 0.04
CA LEU A 58 16.20 -1.91 -1.12
C LEU A 58 16.99 -2.18 -2.41
N ARG A 59 18.33 -2.23 -2.35
CA ARG A 59 19.20 -2.54 -3.47
C ARG A 59 18.96 -3.95 -4.02
N ILE A 60 18.80 -4.94 -3.12
CA ILE A 60 18.56 -6.34 -3.47
C ILE A 60 17.12 -6.54 -3.96
N ASN A 61 16.12 -6.20 -3.13
CA ASN A 61 14.73 -6.48 -3.46
C ASN A 61 14.18 -5.52 -4.51
N LEU A 62 14.22 -4.21 -4.25
CA LEU A 62 13.50 -3.23 -5.07
C LEU A 62 14.25 -2.89 -6.36
N ARG A 63 15.52 -2.50 -6.26
CA ARG A 63 16.35 -2.20 -7.45
C ARG A 63 16.64 -3.46 -8.27
N GLY A 64 16.84 -4.62 -7.62
CA GLY A 64 16.95 -5.90 -8.30
C GLY A 64 15.72 -6.24 -9.15
N THR A 65 14.51 -6.13 -8.59
CA THR A 65 13.27 -6.33 -9.35
C THR A 65 13.10 -5.29 -10.47
N PHE A 66 13.39 -4.00 -10.22
CA PHE A 66 13.33 -2.96 -11.26
C PHE A 66 14.19 -3.31 -12.48
N LEU A 67 15.47 -3.61 -12.26
CA LEU A 67 16.40 -3.96 -13.34
C LEU A 67 16.02 -5.26 -14.03
N GLY A 68 15.54 -6.27 -13.28
CA GLY A 68 15.02 -7.51 -13.84
C GLY A 68 13.83 -7.26 -14.79
N CYS A 69 12.84 -6.47 -14.36
CA CYS A 69 11.71 -6.10 -15.20
C CYS A 69 12.13 -5.32 -16.44
N GLN A 70 13.09 -4.40 -16.35
CA GLN A 70 13.62 -3.71 -17.54
C GLN A 70 14.27 -4.68 -18.54
N VAL A 71 15.26 -5.47 -18.09
CA VAL A 71 16.07 -6.32 -18.97
C VAL A 71 15.24 -7.46 -19.58
N PHE A 72 14.48 -8.19 -18.76
CA PHE A 72 13.67 -9.31 -19.26
C PHE A 72 12.39 -8.82 -19.96
N GLY A 73 11.76 -7.77 -19.45
CA GLY A 73 10.56 -7.18 -20.05
C GLY A 73 10.80 -6.61 -21.45
N ALA A 74 11.91 -5.87 -21.65
CA ALA A 74 12.28 -5.39 -22.98
C ALA A 74 12.52 -6.55 -23.97
N ARG A 75 13.22 -7.62 -23.54
CA ARG A 75 13.44 -8.81 -24.39
C ARG A 75 12.15 -9.54 -24.73
N MET A 76 11.24 -9.70 -23.76
CA MET A 76 9.93 -10.32 -23.97
C MET A 76 9.03 -9.48 -24.90
N ALA A 77 9.02 -8.15 -24.72
CA ALA A 77 8.24 -7.22 -25.54
C ALA A 77 8.78 -7.07 -26.99
N ALA A 78 10.07 -7.35 -27.20
CA ALA A 78 10.65 -7.51 -28.53
C ALA A 78 10.23 -8.83 -29.20
N ALA A 79 10.06 -9.91 -28.42
CA ALA A 79 9.58 -11.21 -28.88
C ALA A 79 8.05 -11.31 -29.05
N GLY A 80 7.29 -10.31 -28.55
CA GLY A 80 5.82 -10.29 -28.63
C GLY A 80 5.11 -11.20 -27.61
N TYR A 81 5.86 -11.80 -26.67
CA TYR A 81 5.32 -12.69 -25.65
C TYR A 81 6.16 -12.62 -24.37
N GLY A 82 5.50 -12.60 -23.21
CA GLY A 82 6.18 -12.79 -21.94
C GLY A 82 5.25 -12.92 -20.74
N ARG A 83 5.80 -13.47 -19.65
CA ARG A 83 5.14 -13.59 -18.34
C ARG A 83 6.18 -13.26 -17.27
N LEU A 84 6.01 -12.14 -16.59
CA LEU A 84 6.85 -11.72 -15.46
C LEU A 84 6.07 -11.89 -14.16
N VAL A 85 6.63 -12.63 -13.20
CA VAL A 85 6.02 -12.85 -11.89
C VAL A 85 6.99 -12.41 -10.80
N ASN A 86 6.72 -11.24 -10.21
CA ASN A 86 7.52 -10.67 -9.15
C ASN A 86 7.16 -11.27 -7.78
N ILE A 87 8.14 -11.43 -6.88
CA ILE A 87 7.88 -11.91 -5.52
C ILE A 87 7.83 -10.73 -4.55
N ALA A 88 6.62 -10.23 -4.30
CA ALA A 88 6.32 -9.24 -3.26
C ALA A 88 6.17 -9.94 -1.89
N SER A 89 5.31 -9.41 -1.00
CA SER A 89 4.97 -9.99 0.30
C SER A 89 3.72 -9.32 0.89
N LEU A 90 3.01 -10.03 1.76
CA LEU A 90 2.04 -9.46 2.72
C LEU A 90 2.59 -8.22 3.44
N ALA A 91 3.87 -8.23 3.82
CA ALA A 91 4.53 -7.10 4.49
C ALA A 91 4.50 -5.80 3.67
N GLY A 92 4.51 -5.91 2.34
CA GLY A 92 4.41 -4.76 1.43
C GLY A 92 2.99 -4.21 1.26
N GLN A 93 1.98 -4.90 1.81
CA GLN A 93 0.58 -4.51 1.75
C GLN A 93 0.09 -3.94 3.08
N ASN A 94 0.46 -4.58 4.19
CA ASN A 94 -0.02 -4.23 5.54
C ASN A 94 0.93 -3.30 6.33
N GLY A 95 2.00 -2.79 5.70
CA GLY A 95 2.99 -1.91 6.33
C GLY A 95 4.07 -2.63 7.16
N GLY A 96 4.06 -3.96 7.24
CA GLY A 96 5.17 -4.74 7.79
C GLY A 96 5.10 -5.01 9.29
N THR A 97 3.95 -5.44 9.81
CA THR A 97 3.72 -5.66 11.26
C THR A 97 4.74 -6.54 11.99
N ALA A 98 5.40 -7.48 11.30
CA ALA A 98 6.43 -8.37 11.83
C ALA A 98 7.78 -8.26 11.10
N SER A 99 7.96 -7.27 10.23
CA SER A 99 9.15 -7.12 9.38
C SER A 99 9.70 -5.70 9.46
N GLY A 100 11.03 -5.53 9.44
CA GLY A 100 11.63 -4.19 9.42
C GLY A 100 11.15 -3.35 8.23
N ALA A 101 11.06 -2.03 8.42
CA ALA A 101 10.56 -1.09 7.40
C ALA A 101 11.28 -1.21 6.06
N HIS A 102 12.60 -1.47 6.07
CA HIS A 102 13.39 -1.78 4.88
C HIS A 102 12.77 -2.89 4.02
N TYR A 103 12.36 -4.00 4.64
CA TYR A 103 11.74 -5.12 3.93
C TYR A 103 10.34 -4.73 3.44
N ALA A 104 9.50 -4.19 4.31
CA ALA A 104 8.14 -3.78 4.00
C ALA A 104 8.09 -2.77 2.84
N SER A 105 8.86 -1.69 2.92
CA SER A 105 9.01 -0.68 1.85
C SER A 105 9.54 -1.27 0.56
N SER A 106 10.53 -2.18 0.61
CA SER A 106 11.05 -2.84 -0.60
C SER A 106 10.00 -3.70 -1.29
N LYS A 107 9.19 -4.45 -0.52
CA LYS A 107 8.12 -5.30 -1.05
C LYS A 107 6.90 -4.50 -1.49
N ALA A 108 6.58 -3.38 -0.84
CA ALA A 108 5.58 -2.42 -1.29
C ALA A 108 5.98 -1.79 -2.64
N GLY A 109 7.25 -1.40 -2.78
CA GLY A 109 7.79 -0.88 -4.04
C GLY A 109 7.64 -1.87 -5.20
N ILE A 110 7.88 -3.18 -4.97
CA ILE A 110 7.66 -4.23 -5.97
C ILE A 110 6.20 -4.26 -6.46
N LEU A 111 5.21 -4.09 -5.56
CA LEU A 111 3.79 -4.03 -5.95
C LEU A 111 3.50 -2.85 -6.88
N THR A 112 4.18 -1.72 -6.69
CA THR A 112 4.09 -0.55 -7.58
C THR A 112 4.81 -0.79 -8.91
N LEU A 113 6.01 -1.36 -8.89
CA LEU A 113 6.75 -1.72 -10.11
C LEU A 113 5.98 -2.69 -11.00
N THR A 114 5.36 -3.71 -10.43
CA THR A 114 4.47 -4.64 -11.15
C THR A 114 3.40 -3.89 -11.94
N LYS A 115 2.74 -2.89 -11.35
CA LYS A 115 1.70 -2.09 -12.03
C LYS A 115 2.26 -1.18 -13.12
N ILE A 116 3.47 -0.65 -12.93
CA ILE A 116 4.16 0.19 -13.93
C ILE A 116 4.50 -0.66 -15.17
N PHE A 117 5.26 -1.73 -14.98
CA PHE A 117 5.68 -2.60 -16.09
C PHE A 117 4.51 -3.36 -16.73
N ALA A 118 3.45 -3.68 -15.98
CA ALA A 118 2.21 -4.23 -16.57
C ALA A 118 1.60 -3.27 -17.60
N ARG A 119 1.49 -1.98 -17.28
CA ARG A 119 0.94 -0.96 -18.20
C ARG A 119 1.84 -0.71 -19.40
N GLU A 120 3.15 -0.69 -19.17
CA GLU A 120 4.15 -0.45 -20.21
C GLU A 120 4.24 -1.60 -21.22
N LEU A 121 4.19 -2.85 -20.76
CA LEU A 121 4.50 -4.02 -21.58
C LEU A 121 3.27 -4.81 -22.09
N ALA A 122 2.05 -4.56 -21.57
CA ALA A 122 0.84 -5.31 -21.95
C ALA A 122 0.54 -5.26 -23.45
N ALA A 123 0.66 -4.08 -24.09
CA ALA A 123 0.44 -3.90 -25.54
C ALA A 123 1.49 -4.64 -26.41
N ARG A 124 2.49 -5.28 -25.80
CA ARG A 124 3.55 -6.07 -26.43
C ARG A 124 3.47 -7.56 -26.10
N GLY A 125 2.32 -8.03 -25.58
CA GLY A 125 2.07 -9.44 -25.27
C GLY A 125 2.71 -9.95 -23.97
N VAL A 126 3.18 -9.03 -23.12
CA VAL A 126 3.84 -9.35 -21.85
C VAL A 126 2.92 -9.04 -20.67
N THR A 127 2.64 -10.03 -19.83
CA THR A 127 1.97 -9.78 -18.55
C THR A 127 2.97 -9.64 -17.41
N VAL A 128 2.64 -8.81 -16.42
CA VAL A 128 3.47 -8.59 -15.23
C VAL A 128 2.60 -8.65 -13.99
N ASN A 129 2.84 -9.63 -13.12
CA ASN A 129 2.09 -9.82 -11.88
C ASN A 129 3.03 -9.87 -10.67
N ALA A 130 2.46 -9.83 -9.47
CA ALA A 130 3.19 -10.06 -8.23
C ALA A 130 2.52 -11.18 -7.41
N MET A 131 3.31 -12.06 -6.79
CA MET A 131 2.85 -12.89 -5.68
C MET A 131 3.04 -12.12 -4.38
N ALA A 132 2.05 -12.13 -3.49
CA ALA A 132 2.13 -11.60 -2.14
C ALA A 132 1.86 -12.70 -1.09
N PRO A 133 2.87 -13.53 -0.76
CA PRO A 133 2.72 -14.55 0.26
C PRO A 133 2.64 -13.94 1.66
N GLY A 134 1.85 -14.58 2.54
CA GLY A 134 1.96 -14.43 3.99
C GLY A 134 3.03 -15.36 4.59
N PRO A 135 2.91 -15.75 5.87
CA PRO A 135 3.81 -16.73 6.50
C PRO A 135 3.82 -18.07 5.74
N LEU A 136 5.02 -18.53 5.37
CA LEU A 136 5.23 -19.80 4.67
C LEU A 136 5.95 -20.82 5.54
N ASP A 137 5.63 -22.10 5.34
CA ASP A 137 6.32 -23.22 5.95
C ASP A 137 7.65 -23.47 5.22
N LEU A 138 8.70 -22.82 5.68
CA LEU A 138 10.06 -22.89 5.13
C LEU A 138 11.04 -23.39 6.21
N PRO A 139 12.06 -24.19 5.84
CA PRO A 139 13.11 -24.60 6.77
C PRO A 139 13.80 -23.41 7.46
N SER A 140 14.03 -22.32 6.71
CA SER A 140 14.59 -21.07 7.25
C SER A 140 13.67 -20.37 8.25
N VAL A 141 12.35 -20.42 8.06
CA VAL A 141 11.37 -19.88 9.03
C VAL A 141 11.35 -20.72 10.30
N ARG A 142 11.36 -22.05 10.18
CA ARG A 142 11.43 -22.96 11.33
C ARG A 142 12.74 -22.86 12.11
N ALA A 143 13.84 -22.53 11.44
CA ALA A 143 15.14 -22.30 12.10
C ALA A 143 15.23 -20.91 12.77
N ALA A 144 14.58 -19.88 12.19
CA ALA A 144 14.67 -18.50 12.69
C ALA A 144 13.60 -18.14 13.75
N VAL A 145 12.49 -18.89 13.83
CA VAL A 145 11.36 -18.59 14.71
C VAL A 145 11.18 -19.71 15.75
N PRO A 146 11.35 -19.44 17.06
CA PRO A 146 11.06 -20.38 18.14
C PRO A 146 9.64 -20.95 18.07
N ALA A 147 9.46 -22.20 18.49
CA ALA A 147 8.20 -22.94 18.34
C ALA A 147 7.00 -22.19 18.96
N GLU A 148 7.17 -21.63 20.15
CA GLU A 148 6.12 -20.90 20.90
C GLU A 148 5.73 -19.58 20.21
N LYS A 149 6.66 -18.99 19.44
CA LYS A 149 6.37 -17.83 18.58
C LYS A 149 5.71 -18.25 17.27
N LEU A 150 6.08 -19.42 16.74
CA LEU A 150 5.49 -19.98 15.52
C LEU A 150 4.02 -20.36 15.73
N GLU A 151 3.69 -20.99 16.87
CA GLU A 151 2.31 -21.30 17.25
C GLU A 151 1.45 -20.04 17.37
N LYS A 152 1.96 -19.00 18.05
CA LYS A 152 1.29 -17.69 18.15
C LYS A 152 1.10 -17.04 16.79
N LEU A 153 2.09 -17.12 15.89
CA LEU A 153 1.97 -16.64 14.52
C LEU A 153 0.88 -17.39 13.76
N VAL A 154 0.83 -18.72 13.87
CA VAL A 154 -0.17 -19.58 13.22
C VAL A 154 -1.59 -19.29 13.72
N ALA A 155 -1.76 -19.03 15.02
CA ALA A 155 -3.04 -18.66 15.61
C ALA A 155 -3.60 -17.32 15.09
N LEU A 156 -2.74 -16.42 14.60
CA LEU A 156 -3.14 -15.15 13.95
C LEU A 156 -3.52 -15.30 12.46
N ILE A 157 -3.31 -16.48 11.87
CA ILE A 157 -3.70 -16.76 10.48
C ILE A 157 -5.14 -17.29 10.48
N PRO A 158 -6.10 -16.67 9.76
CA PRO A 158 -7.49 -17.15 9.73
C PRO A 158 -7.66 -18.62 9.30
N VAL A 159 -6.85 -19.12 8.35
CA VAL A 159 -6.84 -20.56 7.98
C VAL A 159 -6.03 -21.46 8.94
N GLN A 160 -5.48 -20.89 10.02
CA GLN A 160 -4.70 -21.53 11.09
C GLN A 160 -3.54 -22.41 10.61
N LYS A 161 -2.94 -22.08 9.47
CA LYS A 161 -1.87 -22.85 8.82
C LYS A 161 -0.89 -21.93 8.11
N LEU A 162 0.40 -22.26 8.19
CA LEU A 162 1.42 -21.67 7.31
C LEU A 162 1.14 -22.05 5.84
N GLY A 163 1.39 -21.14 4.91
CA GLY A 163 1.28 -21.42 3.49
C GLY A 163 2.37 -22.38 3.01
N LYS A 164 2.06 -23.27 2.07
CA LYS A 164 3.05 -24.22 1.50
C LYS A 164 3.84 -23.55 0.37
N PRO A 165 5.18 -23.53 0.39
CA PRO A 165 5.98 -22.97 -0.71
C PRO A 165 5.69 -23.58 -2.08
N GLY A 166 5.40 -24.89 -2.13
CA GLY A 166 4.99 -25.57 -3.37
C GLY A 166 3.72 -25.00 -4.00
N PHE A 167 2.77 -24.50 -3.20
CA PHE A 167 1.57 -23.85 -3.73
C PHE A 167 1.89 -22.46 -4.31
N ILE A 168 2.85 -21.72 -3.74
CA ILE A 168 3.36 -20.49 -4.36
C ILE A 168 4.00 -20.79 -5.72
N ALA A 169 4.77 -21.88 -5.84
CA ALA A 169 5.35 -22.31 -7.09
C ALA A 169 4.28 -22.69 -8.14
N GLN A 170 3.21 -23.40 -7.73
CA GLN A 170 2.07 -23.71 -8.58
C GLN A 170 1.38 -22.43 -9.10
N GLN A 171 1.14 -21.43 -8.24
CA GLN A 171 0.58 -20.14 -8.66
C GLN A 171 1.51 -19.39 -9.63
N VAL A 172 2.84 -19.45 -9.42
CA VAL A 172 3.81 -18.86 -10.37
C VAL A 172 3.76 -19.55 -11.73
N VAL A 173 3.64 -20.88 -11.76
CA VAL A 173 3.47 -21.66 -13.02
C VAL A 173 2.16 -21.30 -13.71
N GLN A 174 1.05 -21.17 -12.96
CA GLN A 174 -0.24 -20.75 -13.53
C GLN A 174 -0.17 -19.36 -14.17
N LEU A 175 0.51 -18.41 -13.52
CA LEU A 175 0.73 -17.05 -14.06
C LEU A 175 1.77 -17.00 -15.20
N ALA A 176 2.57 -18.05 -15.36
CA ALA A 176 3.47 -18.24 -16.48
C ALA A 176 2.81 -18.98 -17.67
N SER A 177 1.57 -19.46 -17.52
CA SER A 177 0.81 -20.11 -18.61
C SER A 177 0.50 -19.10 -19.73
N PRO A 178 0.44 -19.54 -21.00
CA PRO A 178 -0.22 -18.79 -22.06
C PRO A 178 -1.61 -18.31 -21.67
N ASP A 179 -2.41 -19.14 -20.99
CA ASP A 179 -3.81 -18.87 -20.60
C ASP A 179 -3.98 -17.71 -19.59
N ALA A 180 -2.89 -17.23 -19.00
CA ALA A 180 -2.88 -16.10 -18.08
C ALA A 180 -2.67 -14.75 -18.81
N ASP A 181 -2.95 -14.67 -20.12
CA ASP A 181 -2.73 -13.49 -20.98
C ASP A 181 -3.51 -12.24 -20.55
N SER A 182 -4.72 -12.42 -20.05
CA SER A 182 -5.59 -11.37 -19.52
C SER A 182 -5.24 -10.96 -18.08
N CYS A 183 -4.40 -11.74 -17.37
CA CYS A 183 -3.97 -11.42 -16.02
C CYS A 183 -2.70 -10.58 -16.05
N THR A 184 -2.80 -9.26 -15.80
CA THR A 184 -1.63 -8.37 -15.68
C THR A 184 -1.88 -7.26 -14.66
N GLY A 185 -0.82 -6.77 -14.02
CA GLY A 185 -0.83 -5.74 -12.99
C GLY A 185 -1.36 -6.20 -11.62
N ALA A 186 -1.74 -7.47 -11.47
CA ALA A 186 -2.35 -8.01 -10.28
C ALA A 186 -1.32 -8.37 -9.20
N ALA A 187 -1.76 -8.35 -7.95
CA ALA A 187 -0.99 -8.77 -6.78
C ALA A 187 -1.72 -9.92 -6.08
N TRP A 188 -1.26 -11.14 -6.30
CA TRP A 188 -1.93 -12.38 -5.91
C TRP A 188 -1.68 -12.73 -4.44
N ASP A 189 -2.73 -12.62 -3.64
CA ASP A 189 -2.70 -12.87 -2.21
C ASP A 189 -2.71 -14.36 -1.88
N VAL A 190 -1.63 -14.84 -1.24
CA VAL A 190 -1.56 -16.19 -0.67
C VAL A 190 -1.09 -16.07 0.77
N ASN A 191 -1.94 -15.46 1.58
CA ASN A 191 -1.60 -14.99 2.94
C ASN A 191 -2.43 -15.65 4.06
N GLY A 192 -3.30 -16.61 3.73
CA GLY A 192 -4.13 -17.32 4.70
C GLY A 192 -5.28 -16.49 5.31
N GLY A 193 -5.61 -15.34 4.71
CA GLY A 193 -6.67 -14.44 5.15
C GLY A 193 -6.19 -13.27 6.03
N ILE A 194 -4.89 -13.16 6.32
CA ILE A 194 -4.35 -12.09 7.19
C ILE A 194 -4.57 -10.69 6.58
N PHE A 195 -4.67 -10.60 5.25
CA PHE A 195 -4.99 -9.37 4.54
C PHE A 195 -5.94 -9.67 3.38
N MET A 196 -7.03 -8.91 3.30
CA MET A 196 -8.05 -8.97 2.26
C MET A 196 -8.15 -7.58 1.63
N ARG A 197 -8.42 -7.53 0.32
CA ARG A 197 -8.53 -6.29 -0.47
C ARG A 197 -9.97 -5.99 -0.85
#